data_AF-A0A6I3UWM2-F1
#
_entry.id   AF-A0A6I3UWM2-F1
#
_cell.length_a   1.000
_cell.length_b   1.000
_cell.length_c   1.000
_cell.angle_alpha   90.00
_cell.angle_beta   90.00
_cell.angle_gamma   90.00
#
_symmetry.space_group_name_H-M   'P 1'
#
loop_
_entity.id
_entity.type
_entity.pdbx_description
1 polymer ?
#
loop_
_entity_poly.entity_id
_entity_poly.type
_entity_poly.pdbx_seq_one_letter_code
_entity_poly.pdbx_strand_id
1 'polypeptide(L)' 'PIATGFALAHFPLDTYSLFESAIVVGAIPITPFGVPSTMEVPEAITPYLPDHDVMLLENHGALTVGSDVITAYYR' A
#
# COMPACT_ATOMS: atom_id res chain seq x y z
N PRO A 1 -9.92 6.59 -4.30
CA PRO A 1 -11.01 6.42 -3.31
C PRO A 1 -11.37 4.96 -3.02
N ILE A 2 -11.43 4.08 -4.03
CA ILE A 2 -11.76 2.65 -3.82
C ILE A 2 -10.73 1.96 -2.91
N ALA A 3 -9.43 2.10 -3.19
CA ALA A 3 -8.36 1.54 -2.34
C ALA A 3 -8.44 2.02 -0.88
N THR A 4 -8.74 3.30 -0.65
CA THR A 4 -8.98 3.85 0.70
C THR A 4 -10.16 3.17 1.40
N GLY A 5 -11.20 2.76 0.66
CA GLY A 5 -12.31 2.00 1.21
C GLY A 5 -11.88 0.63 1.74
N PHE A 6 -10.97 -0.07 1.05
CA PHE A 6 -10.36 -1.31 1.52
C PHE A 6 -9.50 -1.09 2.77
N ALA A 7 -8.73 0.01 2.78
CA ALA A 7 -7.93 0.39 3.94
C ALA A 7 -8.78 0.70 5.18
N LEU A 8 -9.95 1.33 5.01
CA LEU A 8 -10.94 1.57 6.07
C LEU A 8 -11.67 0.27 6.50
N ALA A 9 -11.88 -0.65 5.57
CA ALA A 9 -12.54 -1.93 5.84
C ALA A 9 -11.60 -2.98 6.46
N HIS A 10 -10.32 -2.65 6.63
CA HIS A 10 -9.27 -3.55 7.10
C HIS A 10 -9.19 -4.83 6.24
N PHE A 11 -9.40 -4.66 4.92
CA PHE A 11 -9.38 -5.75 3.96
C PHE A 11 -8.17 -5.61 3.02
N PRO A 12 -7.16 -6.49 3.12
CA PRO A 12 -5.98 -6.41 2.26
C PRO A 12 -6.35 -6.72 0.80
N LEU A 13 -5.56 -6.21 -0.14
CA LEU A 13 -5.72 -6.51 -1.57
C LEU A 13 -4.65 -7.55 -1.97
N ASP A 14 -4.79 -8.75 -1.42
CA ASP A 14 -3.94 -9.93 -1.68
C ASP A 14 -4.63 -10.97 -2.59
N THR A 15 -5.78 -10.60 -3.16
CA THR A 15 -6.51 -11.44 -4.10
C THR A 15 -5.88 -11.32 -5.49
N TYR A 16 -5.39 -12.42 -6.04
CA TYR A 16 -4.92 -12.52 -7.44
C TYR A 16 -6.08 -12.50 -8.44
N SER A 17 -6.95 -11.49 -8.34
CA SER A 17 -8.21 -11.38 -9.08
C SER A 17 -8.01 -10.94 -10.53
N LEU A 18 -7.02 -10.06 -10.77
CA LEU A 18 -6.56 -9.66 -12.10
C LEU A 18 -5.09 -10.04 -12.27
N PHE A 19 -4.77 -10.61 -13.42
CA PHE A 19 -3.42 -11.08 -13.73
C PHE A 19 -2.42 -9.92 -13.78
N GLU A 20 -2.84 -8.78 -14.34
CA GLU A 20 -2.04 -7.55 -14.39
C GLU A 20 -1.69 -7.07 -12.98
N SER A 21 -2.64 -7.08 -12.04
CA SER A 21 -2.37 -6.70 -10.65
C SER A 21 -1.35 -7.62 -9.98
N ALA A 22 -1.45 -8.93 -10.23
CA ALA A 22 -0.50 -9.90 -9.70
C ALA A 22 0.95 -9.64 -10.15
N ILE A 23 1.14 -9.22 -11.41
CA ILE A 23 2.47 -8.98 -12.00
C ILE A 23 3.00 -7.58 -11.66
N VAL A 24 2.14 -6.57 -11.71
CA VAL A 24 2.57 -5.17 -11.63
C VAL A 24 2.77 -4.73 -10.17
N VAL A 25 1.90 -5.16 -9.26
CA VAL A 25 1.88 -4.68 -7.86
C VAL A 25 1.92 -5.79 -6.81
N GLY A 26 1.62 -7.03 -7.20
CA GLY A 26 1.67 -8.19 -6.30
C GLY A 26 0.59 -8.13 -5.20
N ALA A 27 0.89 -8.71 -4.05
CA ALA A 27 0.03 -8.64 -2.87
C ALA A 27 0.17 -7.27 -2.19
N ILE A 28 -0.95 -6.64 -1.87
CA ILE A 28 -0.99 -5.30 -1.27
C ILE A 28 -1.43 -5.42 0.21
N PRO A 29 -0.49 -5.31 1.16
CA PRO A 29 -0.79 -5.45 2.59
C PRO A 29 -1.45 -4.17 3.14
N ILE A 30 -1.96 -4.27 4.38
CA ILE A 30 -2.37 -3.12 5.18
C ILE A 30 -1.29 -2.88 6.24
N THR A 31 -0.76 -1.67 6.27
CA THR A 31 0.13 -1.21 7.36
C THR A 31 -0.68 -0.81 8.59
N PRO A 32 -0.14 -1.02 9.80
CA PRO A 32 -0.75 -0.51 11.02
C PRO A 32 -0.98 1.01 10.95
N PHE A 33 -2.07 1.47 11.56
CA PHE A 33 -2.34 2.90 11.67
C PHE A 33 -1.19 3.65 12.37
N GLY A 34 -0.80 4.79 11.81
CA GLY A 34 0.07 5.78 12.44
C GLY A 34 -0.55 7.17 12.35
N VAL A 35 -0.34 7.99 13.37
CA VAL A 35 -0.88 9.37 13.39
C VAL A 35 -0.26 10.20 12.26
N PRO A 36 -1.06 10.88 11.41
CA PRO A 36 -0.53 11.72 10.35
C PRO A 36 0.43 12.80 10.87
N SER A 37 1.48 13.08 10.08
CA SER A 37 2.53 14.06 10.42
C SER A 37 3.44 13.67 11.60
N THR A 38 3.47 12.40 12.00
CA THR A 38 4.43 11.86 12.97
C THR A 38 5.35 10.79 12.32
N MET A 39 6.32 10.28 13.08
CA MET A 39 7.18 9.18 12.64
C MET A 39 6.48 7.82 12.63
N GLU A 40 5.29 7.71 13.25
CA GLU A 40 4.54 6.46 13.32
C GLU A 40 4.17 5.93 11.93
N VAL A 41 3.88 6.82 10.96
CA VAL A 41 3.55 6.42 9.59
C VAL A 41 4.78 5.80 8.88
N PRO A 42 5.94 6.48 8.78
CA PRO A 42 7.16 5.86 8.27
C PRO A 42 7.56 4.56 8.99
N GLU A 43 7.43 4.51 10.32
CA GLU A 43 7.78 3.33 11.11
C GLU A 43 6.85 2.15 10.82
N ALA A 44 5.55 2.39 10.62
CA ALA A 44 4.59 1.37 10.21
C ALA A 44 4.79 0.87 8.78
N ILE A 45 5.32 1.72 7.88
CA ILE A 45 5.58 1.39 6.48
C ILE A 45 6.88 0.60 6.30
N THR A 46 7.94 0.99 7.01
CA THR A 46 9.32 0.50 6.80
C THR A 46 9.45 -1.03 6.72
N PRO A 47 8.78 -1.83 7.56
CA PRO A 47 8.90 -3.30 7.51
C PRO A 47 8.42 -3.94 6.22
N TYR A 48 7.58 -3.27 5.43
CA TYR A 48 6.97 -3.82 4.21
C TYR A 48 7.70 -3.42 2.93
N LEU A 49 8.51 -2.35 2.97
CA LEU A 49 9.26 -1.84 1.81
C LEU A 49 10.19 -2.87 1.14
N PRO A 50 10.79 -3.86 1.84
CA PRO A 50 11.59 -4.88 1.18
C PRO A 50 10.82 -5.78 0.22
N ASP A 51 9.53 -5.99 0.47
CA ASP A 51 8.72 -7.01 -0.21
C ASP A 51 7.55 -6.42 -1.02
N HIS A 52 7.16 -5.17 -0.75
CA HIS A 52 5.96 -4.55 -1.32
C HIS A 52 6.24 -3.15 -1.87
N ASP A 53 5.84 -2.95 -3.13
CA ASP A 53 5.87 -1.64 -3.79
C ASP A 53 4.57 -0.83 -3.57
N VAL A 54 3.48 -1.49 -3.18
CA VAL A 54 2.15 -0.90 -3.00
C VAL A 54 1.54 -1.37 -1.70
N MET A 55 1.00 -0.43 -0.92
CA MET A 55 0.55 -0.67 0.45
C MET A 55 -0.73 0.12 0.74
N LEU A 56 -1.65 -0.48 1.49
CA LEU A 56 -2.77 0.23 2.09
C LEU A 56 -2.35 0.77 3.47
N LEU A 57 -2.77 1.99 3.77
CA LEU A 57 -2.54 2.64 5.05
C LEU A 57 -3.85 2.59 5.84
N GLU A 58 -3.91 1.79 6.91
CA GLU A 58 -5.09 1.60 7.75
C GLU A 58 -5.71 2.97 8.08
N ASN A 59 -7.02 3.11 7.85
CA ASN A 59 -7.78 4.35 8.11
C ASN A 59 -7.26 5.64 7.43
N HIS A 60 -6.40 5.54 6.42
CA HIS A 60 -5.75 6.69 5.82
C HIS A 60 -5.83 6.68 4.29
N GLY A 61 -5.31 5.66 3.62
CA GLY A 61 -5.19 5.69 2.17
C GLY A 61 -4.38 4.56 1.57
N ALA A 62 -3.65 4.87 0.51
CA ALA A 62 -2.73 3.96 -0.16
C ALA A 62 -1.42 4.69 -0.46
N LEU A 63 -0.33 3.95 -0.49
CA LEU A 63 1.01 4.43 -0.80
C LEU A 63 1.66 3.51 -1.84
N THR A 64 2.33 4.10 -2.81
CA THR A 64 3.10 3.40 -3.83
C THR A 64 4.53 3.93 -3.84
N VAL A 65 5.49 3.04 -4.10
CA VAL A 65 6.91 3.37 -4.23
C VAL A 65 7.47 2.83 -5.54
N GLY A 66 8.56 3.45 -6.01
CA GLY A 66 9.23 3.07 -7.24
C GLY A 66 10.60 3.70 -7.34
N SER A 67 11.40 3.22 -8.30
CA SER A 67 12.73 3.77 -8.61
C SER A 67 12.71 5.24 -9.03
N ASP A 68 11.56 5.68 -9.51
CA ASP A 68 11.29 7.03 -9.97
C ASP A 68 9.78 7.34 -9.83
N VAL A 69 9.43 8.61 -9.96
CA VAL A 69 8.06 9.10 -9.77
C VAL A 69 7.07 8.53 -10.79
N ILE A 70 7.53 8.14 -11.99
CA ILE A 70 6.66 7.58 -13.02
C ILE A 70 6.36 6.12 -12.69
N THR A 71 7.37 5.36 -12.29
CA THR A 71 7.21 3.98 -11.82
C THR A 71 6.28 3.92 -10.59
N ALA A 72 6.44 4.83 -9.63
CA ALA A 72 5.55 4.92 -8.47
C ALA A 72 4.11 5.31 -8.86
N TYR A 73 3.92 6.12 -9.91
CA TYR A 73 2.60 6.54 -10.38
C TYR A 73 1.81 5.43 -11.11
N TYR A 74 2.52 4.53 -11.80
CA TYR A 74 1.89 3.43 -12.56
C TYR A 74 1.69 2.14 -11.75
N ARG A 75 2.11 2.14 -10.48
CA ARG A 75 1.82 1.10 -9.49
C ARG A 75 0.64 1.54 -8.64
#